data_AF-A0A9W2XNP1-F1
#
_entry.id   AF-A0A9W2XNP1-F1
#
_cell.length_a   1.000
_cell.length_b   1.000
_cell.length_c   1.000
_cell.angle_alpha   90.00
_cell.angle_beta   90.00
_cell.angle_gamma   90.00
#
_symmetry.space_group_name_H-M   'P 1'
#
loop_
_entity.id
_entity.type
_entity.pdbx_description
1 polymer ?
#
loop_
_entity_poly.entity_id
_entity_poly.type
_entity_poly.pdbx_seq_one_letter_code
_entity_poly.pdbx_strand_id
1 'polypeptide(L)'
;MDIKELKFLDIQSTVNKSTTGQAVAKEPSSASAGRLVQSDKNSHPQVTSSSSSQASTGPITILRRASSNSRGQTQGVPKKNSVRTESAGGPGRSKDDECFGKKHDEDLDTDFDFEGNLALFDKAAVFSEIDGSGSHSGRAQRHSAQAEQKTYRHDENILEGKPVVYRQISVPQQGGREYCTDSGLVVPSIPYELHKRLLSAAERFGLSVERRLEAVGVCASQMALTLLGGPNRLTPKNNHQRPTVILLCGPHIQGAQGISCGRHLANHDVEVILLLPSFVKMQQLVTSEVNLYSRTSGKQVASIKDLPVSPVDLVINCLDCHENQLLREQSWYQAAADWANQNRAPVLSIDPPAGVQHSVEAKWTLSLGLPLPLPDADSRIYLCDIGIPKLVFQEVGISYHSPFGCKFVIPLHPA
;
A
#
# COMPACT_ATOMS: atom_id res chain seq x y z
N MET A 1 9.02 -7.55 -57.91
CA MET A 1 7.90 -8.47 -58.17
C MET A 1 6.97 -8.37 -56.98
N ASP A 2 5.70 -8.11 -57.30
CA ASP A 2 4.61 -7.68 -56.44
C ASP A 2 3.98 -8.90 -55.73
N ILE A 3 3.78 -8.83 -54.40
CA ILE A 3 3.15 -9.89 -53.61
C ILE A 3 1.73 -9.45 -53.30
N LYS A 4 0.83 -9.74 -54.24
CA LYS A 4 -0.61 -9.84 -53.99
C LYS A 4 -0.99 -11.28 -54.29
N GLU A 5 -1.66 -11.89 -53.32
CA GLU A 5 -2.49 -13.12 -53.36
C GLU A 5 -2.06 -14.17 -52.34
N LEU A 6 -2.69 -14.12 -51.15
CA LEU A 6 -3.04 -15.33 -50.40
C LEU A 6 -4.44 -15.11 -49.80
N LYS A 7 -5.38 -15.97 -50.23
CA LYS A 7 -6.81 -15.94 -49.94
C LYS A 7 -7.11 -16.66 -48.61
N PHE A 8 -8.11 -16.14 -47.89
CA PHE A 8 -8.67 -16.68 -46.65
C PHE A 8 -9.47 -17.96 -46.90
N LEU A 9 -9.42 -18.90 -45.95
CA LEU A 9 -10.27 -20.10 -45.87
C LEU A 9 -11.45 -19.84 -44.94
N ASP A 10 -12.67 -19.86 -45.50
CA ASP A 10 -13.94 -20.00 -44.76
C ASP A 10 -14.34 -21.48 -44.76
N ILE A 11 -14.68 -22.04 -43.60
CA ILE A 11 -15.27 -23.37 -43.47
C ILE A 11 -16.70 -23.22 -42.92
N GLN A 12 -17.67 -23.59 -43.75
CA GLN A 12 -19.09 -23.55 -43.48
C GLN A 12 -19.57 -24.69 -42.58
N SER A 13 -20.53 -24.33 -41.73
CA SER A 13 -21.40 -25.18 -40.91
C SER A 13 -22.39 -26.00 -41.74
N THR A 14 -22.56 -27.29 -41.42
CA THR A 14 -23.69 -28.10 -41.92
C THR A 14 -24.51 -28.68 -40.77
N VAL A 15 -25.78 -28.28 -40.76
CA VAL A 15 -26.89 -28.86 -39.99
C VAL A 15 -27.50 -29.97 -40.85
N ASN A 16 -27.87 -31.10 -40.26
CA ASN A 16 -28.82 -32.03 -40.88
C ASN A 16 -29.85 -32.51 -39.85
N LYS A 17 -31.12 -32.54 -40.30
CA LYS A 17 -32.33 -32.90 -39.55
C LYS A 17 -33.10 -33.88 -40.44
N SER A 18 -33.59 -35.00 -39.89
CA SER A 18 -34.76 -35.72 -40.42
C SER A 18 -35.44 -36.61 -39.36
N THR A 19 -36.72 -36.27 -39.14
CA THR A 19 -37.95 -37.05 -38.84
C THR A 19 -37.90 -38.56 -39.13
N THR A 20 -38.63 -39.51 -38.49
CA THR A 20 -40.03 -39.62 -37.98
C THR A 20 -40.09 -40.96 -37.19
N GLY A 21 -40.66 -41.14 -35.99
CA GLY A 21 -42.09 -41.37 -35.70
C GLY A 21 -42.51 -42.86 -35.67
N GLN A 22 -42.77 -43.45 -34.50
CA GLN A 22 -43.94 -44.30 -34.16
C GLN A 22 -43.83 -45.01 -32.79
N ALA A 23 -45.00 -45.25 -32.21
CA ALA A 23 -45.31 -45.64 -30.85
C ALA A 23 -45.11 -47.13 -30.52
N VAL A 24 -45.06 -47.47 -29.22
CA VAL A 24 -46.09 -48.26 -28.48
C VAL A 24 -45.49 -48.78 -27.16
N ALA A 25 -46.34 -48.72 -26.13
CA ALA A 25 -46.13 -49.03 -24.73
C ALA A 25 -45.74 -50.48 -24.38
N LYS A 26 -45.08 -50.66 -23.23
CA LYS A 26 -45.54 -51.50 -22.10
C LYS A 26 -44.51 -51.52 -20.95
N GLU A 27 -44.93 -50.97 -19.81
CA GLU A 27 -44.54 -51.41 -18.46
C GLU A 27 -45.05 -52.86 -18.22
N PRO A 28 -44.68 -53.62 -17.15
CA PRO A 28 -44.51 -53.12 -15.77
C PRO A 28 -43.52 -53.86 -14.83
N SER A 29 -43.39 -53.32 -13.60
CA SER A 29 -43.33 -54.03 -12.29
C SER A 29 -42.13 -54.94 -11.99
N SER A 30 -41.61 -55.10 -10.76
CA SER A 30 -42.00 -54.66 -9.41
C SER A 30 -40.89 -55.03 -8.42
N ALA A 31 -40.72 -54.17 -7.40
CA ALA A 31 -40.54 -54.45 -5.97
C ALA A 31 -39.60 -55.57 -5.43
N SER A 32 -38.79 -55.18 -4.43
CA SER A 32 -38.77 -55.71 -3.04
C SER A 32 -37.32 -55.64 -2.49
N ALA A 33 -37.02 -54.75 -1.52
CA ALA A 33 -36.90 -55.02 -0.07
C ALA A 33 -35.95 -56.19 0.27
N GLY A 34 -35.06 -56.18 1.25
CA GLY A 34 -34.71 -55.33 2.39
C GLY A 34 -33.66 -56.17 3.18
N ARG A 35 -32.49 -55.62 3.52
CA ARG A 35 -32.07 -55.17 4.87
C ARG A 35 -31.58 -56.27 5.85
N LEU A 36 -30.50 -55.88 6.56
CA LEU A 36 -29.97 -56.31 7.89
C LEU A 36 -28.84 -57.37 7.87
N VAL A 37 -27.59 -56.99 8.25
CA VAL A 37 -26.93 -57.09 9.61
C VAL A 37 -26.00 -58.33 9.62
N GLN A 38 -24.74 -58.39 10.09
CA GLN A 38 -23.97 -57.77 11.17
C GLN A 38 -22.45 -58.10 11.01
N SER A 39 -21.58 -57.25 11.60
CA SER A 39 -20.28 -57.54 12.30
C SER A 39 -19.27 -58.61 11.80
N ASP A 40 -17.99 -58.26 11.62
CA ASP A 40 -16.91 -58.35 12.65
C ASP A 40 -15.50 -57.93 12.15
N LYS A 41 -14.80 -57.19 13.04
CA LYS A 41 -13.36 -57.14 13.43
C LYS A 41 -12.15 -57.19 12.46
N ASN A 42 -11.27 -56.20 12.74
CA ASN A 42 -9.78 -56.20 12.85
C ASN A 42 -8.87 -56.58 11.68
N SER A 43 -8.04 -55.61 11.23
CA SER A 43 -6.56 -55.68 11.29
C SER A 43 -5.88 -54.38 10.82
N HIS A 44 -4.95 -53.86 11.64
CA HIS A 44 -3.94 -52.83 11.32
C HIS A 44 -2.93 -53.32 10.25
N PRO A 45 -2.18 -52.42 9.56
CA PRO A 45 -0.84 -52.06 10.07
C PRO A 45 -0.33 -50.61 9.83
N GLN A 46 0.49 -50.20 10.80
CA GLN A 46 1.77 -49.47 10.79
C GLN A 46 2.01 -48.13 10.04
N VAL A 47 2.23 -47.15 10.91
CA VAL A 47 3.20 -46.04 10.92
C VAL A 47 4.54 -46.32 10.23
N THR A 48 5.02 -45.35 9.44
CA THR A 48 6.45 -45.01 9.35
C THR A 48 6.63 -43.49 9.46
N SER A 49 7.55 -43.11 10.34
CA SER A 49 7.99 -41.75 10.66
C SER A 49 9.23 -41.39 9.85
N SER A 50 9.28 -40.17 9.31
CA SER A 50 10.53 -39.54 8.87
C SER A 50 10.63 -38.10 9.41
N SER A 51 11.72 -37.87 10.11
CA SER A 51 12.17 -36.63 10.74
C SER A 51 12.99 -35.77 9.76
N SER A 52 12.82 -34.44 9.76
CA SER A 52 13.94 -33.48 9.73
C SER A 52 13.50 -32.00 9.80
N SER A 53 14.18 -31.30 10.73
CA SER A 53 14.56 -29.87 10.75
C SER A 53 13.49 -28.77 10.65
N GLN A 54 13.05 -28.29 11.82
CA GLN A 54 12.53 -26.93 12.00
C GLN A 54 13.70 -25.97 12.25
N ALA A 55 13.92 -25.03 11.33
CA ALA A 55 14.70 -23.83 11.58
C ALA A 55 13.73 -22.72 12.01
N SER A 56 13.82 -22.26 13.26
CA SER A 56 13.05 -21.14 13.77
C SER A 56 13.93 -19.89 13.81
N THR A 57 13.74 -19.00 12.83
CA THR A 57 14.28 -17.64 12.86
C THR A 57 13.24 -16.72 13.48
N GLY A 58 13.45 -16.34 14.75
CA GLY A 58 12.65 -15.30 15.41
C GLY A 58 13.01 -13.90 14.84
N PRO A 59 12.05 -12.97 14.71
CA PRO A 59 12.35 -11.63 14.19
C PRO A 59 12.96 -10.73 15.27
N ILE A 60 13.97 -9.99 14.84
CA ILE A 60 14.75 -8.99 15.56
C ILE A 60 13.84 -7.84 16.02
N THR A 61 13.86 -7.53 17.31
CA THR A 61 13.13 -6.39 17.90
C THR A 61 14.03 -5.15 17.85
N ILE A 62 13.71 -4.19 16.98
CA ILE A 62 14.38 -2.87 16.97
C ILE A 62 13.56 -1.90 17.83
N LEU A 63 14.10 -1.56 19.00
CA LEU A 63 13.56 -0.50 19.87
C LEU A 63 13.66 0.85 19.14
N ARG A 64 12.50 1.48 18.89
CA ARG A 64 12.42 2.86 18.40
C ARG A 64 12.89 3.83 19.48
N ARG A 65 13.95 4.59 19.17
CA ARG A 65 14.41 5.73 19.96
C ARG A 65 13.42 6.89 19.81
N ALA A 66 12.79 7.28 20.91
CA ALA A 66 11.99 8.49 20.99
C ALA A 66 12.90 9.72 20.90
N SER A 67 12.63 10.62 19.96
CA SER A 67 13.29 11.93 19.87
C SER A 67 12.43 12.92 20.64
N SER A 68 12.95 13.43 21.76
CA SER A 68 12.36 14.53 22.50
C SER A 68 13.29 15.75 22.36
N ASN A 69 12.76 16.80 21.73
CA ASN A 69 13.37 18.12 21.69
C ASN A 69 13.25 18.76 23.07
N SER A 70 14.36 19.03 23.74
CA SER A 70 14.42 20.09 24.75
C SER A 70 15.75 20.84 24.67
N ARG A 71 15.62 22.16 24.65
CA ARG A 71 16.65 23.17 24.45
C ARG A 71 17.66 23.15 25.61
N GLY A 72 18.95 23.20 25.27
CA GLY A 72 20.02 23.38 26.24
C GLY A 72 20.04 24.79 26.82
N GLN A 73 20.16 24.86 28.15
CA GLN A 73 20.84 25.95 28.84
C GLN A 73 22.03 25.34 29.58
N THR A 74 23.18 25.94 29.33
CA THR A 74 24.46 25.77 30.02
C THR A 74 24.32 26.08 31.50
N GLN A 75 24.93 25.28 32.40
CA GLN A 75 25.74 25.73 33.55
C GLN A 75 26.37 24.55 34.31
N GLY A 76 27.68 24.67 34.59
CA GLY A 76 28.28 24.46 35.91
C GLY A 76 28.45 23.04 36.47
N VAL A 77 29.68 22.51 36.36
CA VAL A 77 30.20 21.40 37.19
C VAL A 77 30.35 21.84 38.65
N PRO A 78 30.16 20.94 39.64
CA PRO A 78 31.21 20.82 40.64
C PRO A 78 31.64 19.37 40.92
N LYS A 79 32.96 19.24 41.07
CA LYS A 79 33.71 18.07 41.54
C LYS A 79 33.25 17.61 42.93
N LYS A 80 33.26 16.29 43.18
CA LYS A 80 33.57 15.77 44.53
C LYS A 80 34.27 14.41 44.49
N ASN A 81 35.27 14.32 45.36
CA ASN A 81 36.29 13.29 45.47
C ASN A 81 35.81 11.89 45.90
N SER A 82 36.62 10.92 45.49
CA SER A 82 36.98 9.61 46.06
C SER A 82 36.23 9.10 47.30
N VAL A 83 35.86 7.81 47.30
CA VAL A 83 36.38 6.78 48.24
C VAL A 83 36.17 5.39 47.60
N ARG A 84 37.23 4.56 47.66
CA ARG A 84 37.24 3.13 47.32
C ARG A 84 36.55 2.31 48.41
N THR A 85 35.82 1.26 48.04
CA THR A 85 35.70 0.05 48.87
C THR A 85 35.57 -1.15 47.95
N GLU A 86 36.51 -2.08 48.08
CA GLU A 86 36.53 -3.38 47.41
C GLU A 86 35.48 -4.30 48.04
N SER A 87 34.85 -5.19 47.24
CA SER A 87 34.98 -6.66 47.36
C SER A 87 33.79 -7.44 46.76
N ALA A 88 34.14 -8.59 46.16
CA ALA A 88 33.33 -9.74 45.72
C ALA A 88 32.38 -9.49 44.53
N GLY A 89 32.39 -10.25 43.41
CA GLY A 89 32.86 -11.61 43.15
C GLY A 89 31.74 -12.33 42.36
N GLY A 90 31.87 -12.46 41.03
CA GLY A 90 30.90 -13.17 40.19
C GLY A 90 31.44 -13.37 38.76
N PRO A 91 31.36 -14.58 38.18
CA PRO A 91 32.20 -14.98 37.06
C PRO A 91 31.69 -14.47 35.71
N GLY A 92 32.64 -14.14 34.85
CA GLY A 92 32.45 -13.57 33.53
C GLY A 92 31.66 -14.46 32.58
N ARG A 93 30.70 -13.84 31.88
CA ARG A 93 30.14 -14.38 30.65
C ARG A 93 31.11 -14.06 29.52
N SER A 94 31.55 -15.12 28.83
CA SER A 94 32.28 -15.11 27.57
C SER A 94 31.61 -14.17 26.57
N LYS A 95 32.20 -12.99 26.39
CA LYS A 95 31.93 -12.13 25.23
C LYS A 95 32.80 -12.63 24.08
N ASP A 96 32.21 -12.65 22.90
CA ASP A 96 32.79 -13.13 21.65
C ASP A 96 34.17 -12.51 21.37
N ASP A 97 35.23 -13.29 21.64
CA ASP A 97 36.64 -12.91 21.41
C ASP A 97 37.09 -13.15 19.96
N GLU A 98 36.20 -13.59 19.05
CA GLU A 98 36.56 -13.95 17.67
C GLU A 98 36.32 -12.84 16.63
N CYS A 99 35.82 -11.65 17.01
CA CYS A 99 35.56 -10.57 16.05
C CYS A 99 36.45 -9.33 16.20
N PHE A 100 37.12 -9.12 17.35
CA PHE A 100 37.97 -7.94 17.60
C PHE A 100 39.20 -8.23 18.50
N GLY A 101 39.83 -9.40 18.35
CA GLY A 101 40.92 -9.87 19.22
C GLY A 101 42.33 -9.80 18.64
N LYS A 102 42.89 -8.60 18.45
CA LYS A 102 44.34 -8.39 18.58
C LYS A 102 44.57 -7.01 19.19
N LYS A 103 44.75 -6.97 20.51
CA LYS A 103 45.21 -5.77 21.23
C LYS A 103 46.64 -5.47 20.79
N HIS A 104 46.82 -4.41 20.02
CA HIS A 104 48.10 -3.73 19.89
C HIS A 104 48.04 -2.57 20.89
N ASP A 105 48.34 -2.86 22.15
CA ASP A 105 48.43 -1.85 23.22
C ASP A 105 49.86 -1.30 23.31
N GLU A 106 50.40 -0.84 22.19
CA GLU A 106 51.63 -0.03 22.14
C GLU A 106 51.38 1.05 21.07
N ASP A 107 51.40 2.33 21.50
CA ASP A 107 51.24 3.59 20.71
C ASP A 107 49.89 4.34 20.74
N LEU A 108 48.96 4.05 21.66
CA LEU A 108 47.73 4.86 21.83
C LEU A 108 47.75 5.84 23.02
N ASP A 109 48.91 6.07 23.64
CA ASP A 109 49.08 7.07 24.72
C ASP A 109 49.60 8.43 24.21
N THR A 110 49.75 8.61 22.90
CA THR A 110 49.96 9.94 22.32
C THR A 110 48.60 10.50 21.90
N ASP A 111 47.90 11.11 22.85
CA ASP A 111 46.74 11.95 22.52
C ASP A 111 47.19 12.99 21.48
N PHE A 112 46.54 12.98 20.32
CA PHE A 112 46.83 13.91 19.24
C PHE A 112 46.56 15.34 19.73
N ASP A 113 47.64 16.09 19.98
CA ASP A 113 47.58 17.43 20.55
C ASP A 113 47.10 18.45 19.50
N PHE A 114 45.77 18.58 19.38
CA PHE A 114 45.13 19.57 18.52
C PHE A 114 45.49 21.01 18.90
N GLU A 115 45.74 21.28 20.18
CA GLU A 115 46.00 22.63 20.69
C GLU A 115 47.44 23.06 20.40
N GLY A 116 48.41 22.15 20.61
CA GLY A 116 49.81 22.34 20.21
C GLY A 116 49.98 22.51 18.70
N ASN A 117 49.30 21.70 17.88
CA ASN A 117 49.33 21.86 16.42
C ASN A 117 48.65 23.14 15.93
N LEU A 118 47.60 23.61 16.62
CA LEU A 118 46.94 24.89 16.29
C LEU A 118 47.83 26.09 16.67
N ALA A 119 48.59 25.98 17.75
CA ALA A 119 49.52 27.01 18.21
C ALA A 119 50.78 27.15 17.32
N LEU A 120 51.16 26.08 16.60
CA LEU A 120 52.22 26.12 15.59
C LEU A 120 51.83 26.91 14.33
N PHE A 121 50.53 27.17 14.11
CA PHE A 121 50.05 27.89 12.96
C PHE A 121 49.92 29.39 13.27
N ASP A 122 50.99 30.15 13.02
CA ASP A 122 50.98 31.61 13.13
C ASP A 122 50.16 32.22 11.99
N LYS A 123 48.85 32.29 12.24
CA LYS A 123 47.87 32.87 11.34
C LYS A 123 48.19 34.33 11.02
N ALA A 124 48.77 35.09 11.95
CA ALA A 124 49.11 36.49 11.74
C ALA A 124 50.30 36.67 10.79
N ALA A 125 51.31 35.80 10.89
CA ALA A 125 52.44 35.77 9.94
C ALA A 125 51.97 35.43 8.52
N VAL A 126 51.10 34.44 8.37
CA VAL A 126 50.54 34.05 7.06
C VAL A 126 49.73 35.18 6.42
N PHE A 127 48.89 35.88 7.19
CA PHE A 127 48.15 37.03 6.66
C PHE A 127 49.08 38.20 6.31
N SER A 128 50.16 38.42 7.08
CA SER A 128 51.16 39.45 6.76
C SER A 128 51.94 39.12 5.48
N GLU A 129 52.19 37.84 5.20
CA GLU A 129 52.82 37.38 3.95
C GLU A 129 51.87 37.52 2.75
N ILE A 130 50.58 37.22 2.93
CA ILE A 130 49.53 37.39 1.90
C ILE A 130 49.32 38.88 1.57
N ASP A 131 49.38 39.77 2.57
CA ASP A 131 49.27 41.21 2.36
C ASP A 131 50.56 41.82 1.79
N GLY A 132 51.74 41.27 2.16
CA GLY A 132 53.05 41.72 1.68
C GLY A 132 53.44 41.23 0.29
N SER A 133 52.86 40.12 -0.19
CA SER A 133 53.11 39.55 -1.53
C SER A 133 52.29 40.20 -2.65
N GLY A 134 51.68 41.36 -2.39
CA GLY A 134 50.88 42.13 -3.34
C GLY A 134 51.67 42.96 -4.37
N SER A 135 52.93 42.65 -4.66
CA SER A 135 53.69 43.35 -5.71
C SER A 135 54.19 42.40 -6.79
N HIS A 136 53.57 42.55 -7.98
CA HIS A 136 53.83 41.90 -9.28
C HIS A 136 53.10 40.55 -9.44
N SER A 137 52.14 40.34 -10.34
CA SER A 137 51.80 41.01 -11.60
C SER A 137 50.40 40.59 -12.05
N GLY A 138 49.60 41.54 -12.55
CA GLY A 138 48.57 41.29 -13.56
C GLY A 138 47.21 40.74 -13.09
N ARG A 139 46.20 41.64 -13.17
CA ARG A 139 44.78 41.34 -13.46
C ARG A 139 43.86 41.07 -12.26
N ALA A 140 43.37 42.15 -11.64
CA ALA A 140 41.94 42.52 -11.60
C ALA A 140 41.79 43.73 -10.68
N GLN A 141 41.14 44.80 -11.15
CA GLN A 141 40.72 45.91 -10.30
C GLN A 141 39.84 45.37 -9.18
N ARG A 142 40.38 45.23 -7.96
CA ARG A 142 39.55 45.21 -6.76
C ARG A 142 39.17 46.66 -6.48
N HIS A 143 37.90 46.97 -6.68
CA HIS A 143 37.28 48.18 -6.17
C HIS A 143 37.50 48.25 -4.66
N SER A 144 38.55 48.94 -4.24
CA SER A 144 38.70 49.47 -2.90
C SER A 144 37.82 50.71 -2.77
N ALA A 145 36.50 50.50 -2.80
CA ALA A 145 35.64 51.32 -1.97
C ALA A 145 35.66 50.67 -0.59
N GLN A 146 35.75 51.46 0.46
CA GLN A 146 35.40 51.05 1.82
C GLN A 146 33.94 50.54 1.80
N ALA A 147 33.73 49.31 1.38
CA ALA A 147 32.49 48.62 1.65
C ALA A 147 32.61 48.19 3.11
N GLU A 148 31.97 48.96 3.99
CA GLU A 148 31.57 48.48 5.31
C GLU A 148 31.24 46.99 5.17
N GLN A 149 31.89 46.13 5.95
CA GLN A 149 31.50 44.73 6.04
C GLN A 149 30.07 44.72 6.59
N LYS A 150 29.09 44.84 5.69
CA LYS A 150 27.68 44.69 6.03
C LYS A 150 27.58 43.32 6.64
N THR A 151 27.34 43.32 7.95
CA THR A 151 27.06 42.11 8.69
C THR A 151 25.66 41.72 8.25
N TYR A 152 25.60 40.94 7.18
CA TYR A 152 24.36 40.42 6.65
C TYR A 152 23.65 39.68 7.77
N ARG A 153 22.35 39.94 7.95
CA ARG A 153 21.56 39.08 8.81
C ARG A 153 21.56 37.67 8.22
N HIS A 154 21.34 36.66 9.07
CA HIS A 154 21.41 35.25 8.67
C HIS A 154 20.44 34.86 7.54
N ASP A 155 19.47 35.72 7.24
CA ASP A 155 18.47 35.61 6.19
C ASP A 155 18.79 36.41 4.90
N GLU A 156 19.75 37.34 4.92
CA GLU A 156 19.92 38.33 3.84
C GLU A 156 20.64 37.79 2.60
N ASN A 157 21.34 36.64 2.71
CA ASN A 157 21.94 35.91 1.58
C ASN A 157 21.34 34.50 1.40
N ILE A 158 20.15 34.25 1.96
CA ILE A 158 19.42 33.02 1.67
C ILE A 158 18.73 33.24 0.32
N LEU A 159 19.21 32.55 -0.72
CA LEU A 159 18.42 32.40 -1.94
C LEU A 159 17.07 31.79 -1.52
N GLU A 160 15.97 32.51 -1.69
CA GLU A 160 14.63 31.95 -1.54
C GLU A 160 14.53 30.75 -2.49
N GLY A 161 14.80 29.56 -1.95
CA GLY A 161 14.77 28.34 -2.72
C GLY A 161 13.34 28.15 -3.17
N LYS A 162 13.04 28.41 -4.45
CA LYS A 162 11.80 27.94 -5.05
C LYS A 162 11.70 26.47 -4.67
N PRO A 163 10.65 26.05 -3.95
CA PRO A 163 10.55 24.67 -3.48
C PRO A 163 10.77 23.76 -4.69
N VAL A 164 11.74 22.86 -4.59
CA VAL A 164 12.07 21.96 -5.69
C VAL A 164 10.86 21.04 -5.85
N VAL A 165 10.02 21.35 -6.83
CA VAL A 165 8.88 20.52 -7.20
C VAL A 165 9.45 19.27 -7.85
N TYR A 166 9.54 18.17 -7.09
CA TYR A 166 10.03 16.89 -7.61
C TYR A 166 8.96 16.23 -8.48
N ARG A 167 8.87 16.67 -9.74
CA ARG A 167 8.00 16.06 -10.76
C ARG A 167 8.75 14.97 -11.50
N GLN A 168 8.49 13.72 -11.13
CA GLN A 168 9.05 12.54 -11.81
C GLN A 168 8.02 11.77 -12.66
N ILE A 169 6.74 12.17 -12.57
CA ILE A 169 5.63 11.64 -13.38
C ILE A 169 5.12 12.75 -14.30
N SER A 170 5.09 12.48 -15.60
CA SER A 170 4.57 13.40 -16.62
C SER A 170 3.52 12.70 -17.46
N VAL A 171 2.36 13.35 -17.60
CA VAL A 171 1.19 12.85 -18.33
C VAL A 171 1.02 13.61 -19.65
N PRO A 172 0.46 12.97 -20.70
CA PRO A 172 0.37 13.57 -22.04
C PRO A 172 -0.64 14.74 -22.12
N GLN A 173 -1.65 14.76 -21.25
CA GLN A 173 -2.64 15.83 -21.16
C GLN A 173 -2.40 16.62 -19.88
N GLN A 174 -2.10 17.91 -20.02
CA GLN A 174 -1.94 18.83 -18.88
C GLN A 174 -3.29 19.44 -18.48
N GLY A 175 -3.47 19.76 -17.19
CA GLY A 175 -4.68 20.39 -16.67
C GLY A 175 -5.53 19.54 -15.72
N GLY A 176 -5.08 18.34 -15.36
CA GLY A 176 -5.65 17.58 -14.25
C GLY A 176 -5.29 18.15 -12.89
N ARG A 177 -5.94 17.65 -11.83
CA ARG A 177 -5.55 17.90 -10.43
C ARG A 177 -4.17 17.30 -10.16
N GLU A 178 -3.40 17.94 -9.29
CA GLU A 178 -2.10 17.46 -8.86
C GLU A 178 -2.12 17.18 -7.37
N TYR A 179 -1.45 16.09 -7.00
CA TYR A 179 -1.24 15.70 -5.62
C TYR A 179 0.24 15.65 -5.33
N CYS A 180 0.60 15.74 -4.05
CA CYS A 180 1.94 15.51 -3.56
C CYS A 180 1.97 14.38 -2.53
N THR A 181 3.06 13.60 -2.55
CA THR A 181 3.34 12.61 -1.49
C THR A 181 3.91 13.31 -0.24
N ASP A 182 4.02 12.58 0.88
CA ASP A 182 4.71 13.06 2.09
C ASP A 182 6.16 13.52 1.82
N SER A 183 6.79 13.02 0.75
CA SER A 183 8.16 13.40 0.35
C SER A 183 8.19 14.54 -0.68
N GLY A 184 7.05 15.15 -1.01
CA GLY A 184 6.95 16.23 -1.99
C GLY A 184 7.04 15.79 -3.46
N LEU A 185 6.88 14.50 -3.77
CA LEU A 185 6.81 14.04 -5.16
C LEU A 185 5.44 14.37 -5.75
N VAL A 186 5.41 15.02 -6.91
CA VAL A 186 4.15 15.35 -7.58
C VAL A 186 3.61 14.12 -8.31
N VAL A 187 2.36 13.79 -7.99
CA VAL A 187 1.56 12.73 -8.63
C VAL A 187 0.37 13.39 -9.33
N PRO A 188 0.39 13.51 -10.67
CA PRO A 188 -0.71 14.08 -11.42
C PRO A 188 -1.90 13.10 -11.48
N SER A 189 -3.11 13.64 -11.46
CA SER A 189 -4.30 12.86 -11.84
C SER A 189 -4.37 12.63 -13.35
N ILE A 190 -5.02 11.54 -13.74
CA ILE A 190 -5.28 11.20 -15.13
C ILE A 190 -6.79 11.06 -15.39
N PRO A 191 -7.29 11.47 -16.57
CA PRO A 191 -8.68 11.20 -16.96
C PRO A 191 -8.97 9.70 -16.99
N TYR A 192 -10.23 9.35 -16.73
CA TYR A 192 -10.68 7.95 -16.70
C TYR A 192 -10.33 7.20 -18.00
N GLU A 193 -10.49 7.84 -19.16
CA GLU A 193 -10.19 7.25 -20.47
C GLU A 193 -8.70 6.91 -20.66
N LEU A 194 -7.79 7.69 -20.04
CA LEU A 194 -6.36 7.36 -20.02
C LEU A 194 -6.08 6.23 -19.02
N HIS A 195 -6.72 6.25 -17.85
CA HIS A 195 -6.61 5.17 -16.85
C HIS A 195 -7.10 3.83 -17.40
N LYS A 196 -8.26 3.80 -18.06
CA LYS A 196 -8.79 2.62 -18.75
C LYS A 196 -7.83 2.09 -19.82
N ARG A 197 -7.26 2.98 -20.65
CA ARG A 197 -6.24 2.58 -21.65
C ARG A 197 -4.98 2.01 -21.00
N LEU A 198 -4.52 2.59 -19.90
CA LEU A 198 -3.39 2.08 -19.12
C LEU A 198 -3.67 0.66 -18.59
N LEU A 199 -4.84 0.42 -18.01
CA LEU A 199 -5.22 -0.90 -17.52
C LEU A 199 -5.38 -1.92 -18.66
N SER A 200 -5.96 -1.52 -19.79
CA SER A 200 -6.04 -2.37 -20.98
C SER A 200 -4.67 -2.70 -21.55
N ALA A 201 -3.72 -1.75 -21.56
CA ALA A 201 -2.34 -2.02 -21.95
C ALA A 201 -1.69 -3.03 -20.99
N ALA A 202 -1.80 -2.82 -19.68
CA ALA A 202 -1.26 -3.75 -18.69
C ALA A 202 -1.78 -5.18 -18.85
N GLU A 203 -3.07 -5.32 -19.17
CA GLU A 203 -3.69 -6.62 -19.44
C GLU A 203 -3.09 -7.32 -20.67
N ARG A 204 -2.80 -6.59 -21.76
CA ARG A 204 -2.10 -7.15 -22.93
C ARG A 204 -0.70 -7.69 -22.59
N PHE A 205 -0.03 -7.11 -21.59
CA PHE A 205 1.28 -7.57 -21.10
C PHE A 205 1.17 -8.61 -19.97
N GLY A 206 -0.01 -9.18 -19.72
CA GLY A 206 -0.20 -10.31 -18.80
C GLY A 206 -0.53 -9.93 -17.36
N LEU A 207 -0.75 -8.65 -17.06
CA LEU A 207 -1.33 -8.21 -15.79
C LEU A 207 -2.86 -8.29 -15.89
N SER A 208 -3.40 -9.51 -15.85
CA SER A 208 -4.85 -9.79 -15.98
C SER A 208 -5.69 -9.07 -14.93
N VAL A 209 -7.00 -8.93 -15.21
CA VAL A 209 -7.94 -8.32 -14.24
C VAL A 209 -7.89 -9.04 -12.89
N GLU A 210 -7.89 -10.37 -12.87
CA GLU A 210 -7.82 -11.18 -11.64
C GLU A 210 -6.54 -10.92 -10.84
N ARG A 211 -5.38 -10.79 -11.50
CA ARG A 211 -4.12 -10.42 -10.83
C ARG A 211 -4.20 -9.03 -10.19
N ARG A 212 -4.85 -8.08 -10.87
CA ARG A 212 -5.08 -6.74 -10.32
C ARG A 212 -6.09 -6.77 -9.17
N LEU A 213 -7.16 -7.56 -9.26
CA LEU A 213 -8.13 -7.74 -8.18
C LEU A 213 -7.47 -8.30 -6.91
N GLU A 214 -6.56 -9.28 -7.04
CA GLU A 214 -5.81 -9.79 -5.90
C GLU A 214 -4.87 -8.72 -5.32
N ALA A 215 -4.11 -8.01 -6.17
CA ALA A 215 -3.21 -6.95 -5.73
C ALA A 215 -3.96 -5.82 -4.98
N VAL A 216 -5.10 -5.38 -5.52
CA VAL A 216 -5.98 -4.38 -4.89
C VAL A 216 -6.52 -4.92 -3.58
N GLY A 217 -7.03 -6.16 -3.54
CA GLY A 217 -7.56 -6.76 -2.32
C GLY A 217 -6.53 -6.85 -1.19
N VAL A 218 -5.31 -7.30 -1.50
CA VAL A 218 -4.20 -7.36 -0.53
C VAL A 218 -3.84 -5.96 -0.03
N CYS A 219 -3.62 -4.99 -0.92
CA CYS A 219 -3.18 -3.65 -0.52
C CYS A 219 -4.28 -2.87 0.22
N ALA A 220 -5.52 -2.95 -0.26
CA ALA A 220 -6.67 -2.31 0.38
C ALA A 220 -6.97 -2.91 1.75
N SER A 221 -6.85 -4.23 1.91
CA SER A 221 -7.01 -4.88 3.22
C SER A 221 -5.89 -4.49 4.18
N GLN A 222 -4.63 -4.40 3.74
CA GLN A 222 -3.53 -3.89 4.57
C GLN A 222 -3.77 -2.46 5.05
N MET A 223 -4.28 -1.59 4.17
CA MET A 223 -4.70 -0.24 4.56
C MET A 223 -5.83 -0.30 5.59
N ALA A 224 -6.90 -1.06 5.32
CA ALA A 224 -8.04 -1.18 6.23
C ALA A 224 -7.65 -1.76 7.61
N LEU A 225 -6.79 -2.78 7.67
CA LEU A 225 -6.24 -3.33 8.91
C LEU A 225 -5.49 -2.26 9.71
N THR A 226 -4.73 -1.40 9.03
CA THR A 226 -4.05 -0.26 9.67
C THR A 226 -5.07 0.73 10.24
N LEU A 227 -6.15 1.04 9.51
CA LEU A 227 -7.22 1.93 9.97
C LEU A 227 -8.00 1.36 11.16
N LEU A 228 -8.12 0.03 11.26
CA LEU A 228 -8.78 -0.68 12.36
C LEU A 228 -7.94 -0.76 13.65
N GLY A 229 -6.76 -0.12 13.68
CA GLY A 229 -5.85 -0.10 14.83
C GLY A 229 -4.61 -0.99 14.67
N GLY A 230 -4.48 -1.68 13.52
CA GLY A 230 -3.30 -2.44 13.13
C GLY A 230 -2.91 -3.53 14.14
N PRO A 231 -1.61 -3.78 14.34
CA PRO A 231 -1.15 -4.89 15.17
C PRO A 231 -1.61 -4.77 16.63
N ASN A 232 -1.85 -3.57 17.14
CA ASN A 232 -2.27 -3.38 18.53
C ASN A 232 -3.66 -3.98 18.82
N ARG A 233 -4.56 -3.97 17.84
CA ARG A 233 -5.90 -4.55 17.97
C ARG A 233 -5.94 -6.00 17.49
N LEU A 234 -5.22 -6.31 16.41
CA LEU A 234 -5.32 -7.58 15.67
C LEU A 234 -4.22 -8.60 15.99
N THR A 235 -3.62 -8.54 17.20
CA THR A 235 -2.69 -9.61 17.60
C THR A 235 -3.45 -10.93 17.84
N PRO A 236 -2.88 -12.10 17.47
CA PRO A 236 -3.49 -13.41 17.77
C PRO A 236 -3.71 -13.70 19.26
N LYS A 237 -3.03 -12.97 20.15
CA LYS A 237 -3.18 -13.09 21.61
C LYS A 237 -4.34 -12.26 22.16
N ASN A 238 -4.90 -11.36 21.34
CA ASN A 238 -5.99 -10.50 21.75
C ASN A 238 -7.33 -11.20 21.49
N ASN A 239 -7.90 -11.79 22.55
CA ASN A 239 -9.22 -12.43 22.51
C ASN A 239 -10.38 -11.44 22.73
N HIS A 240 -10.14 -10.13 22.70
CA HIS A 240 -11.21 -9.12 22.74
C HIS A 240 -12.06 -9.12 21.46
N GLN A 241 -13.09 -8.26 21.43
CA GLN A 241 -14.02 -8.14 20.31
C GLN A 241 -13.29 -7.79 19.00
N ARG A 242 -13.43 -8.69 18.02
CA ARG A 242 -12.92 -8.53 16.66
C ARG A 242 -13.59 -7.33 16.00
N PRO A 243 -12.87 -6.55 15.16
CA PRO A 243 -13.50 -5.45 14.46
C PRO A 243 -14.53 -5.95 13.46
N THR A 244 -15.65 -5.24 13.36
CA THR A 244 -16.71 -5.51 12.39
C THR A 244 -16.58 -4.55 11.21
N VAL A 245 -16.50 -5.10 9.99
CA VAL A 245 -16.39 -4.35 8.73
C VAL A 245 -17.55 -4.70 7.83
N ILE A 246 -18.24 -3.66 7.33
CA ILE A 246 -19.29 -3.82 6.32
C ILE A 246 -18.72 -3.47 4.95
N LEU A 247 -18.90 -4.36 3.98
CA LEU A 247 -18.58 -4.11 2.57
C LEU A 247 -19.87 -3.81 1.82
N LEU A 248 -19.92 -2.66 1.16
CA LEU A 248 -21.03 -2.28 0.29
C LEU A 248 -20.55 -2.39 -1.16
N CYS A 249 -20.91 -3.48 -1.83
CA CYS A 249 -20.39 -3.80 -3.17
C CYS A 249 -21.49 -3.84 -4.22
N GLY A 250 -21.25 -3.21 -5.37
CA GLY A 250 -22.12 -3.32 -6.55
C GLY A 250 -21.72 -4.47 -7.50
N PRO A 251 -22.55 -4.79 -8.51
CA PRO A 251 -22.35 -5.93 -9.43
C PRO A 251 -21.38 -5.61 -10.59
N HIS A 252 -20.21 -5.09 -10.28
CA HIS A 252 -19.21 -4.64 -11.26
C HIS A 252 -17.79 -4.81 -10.71
N ILE A 253 -16.78 -4.43 -11.50
CA ILE A 253 -15.36 -4.61 -11.18
C ILE A 253 -14.95 -3.96 -9.85
N GLN A 254 -15.45 -2.76 -9.52
CA GLN A 254 -15.17 -2.11 -8.22
C GLN A 254 -15.78 -2.90 -7.06
N GLY A 255 -16.97 -3.48 -7.25
CA GLY A 255 -17.54 -4.40 -6.27
C GLY A 255 -16.65 -5.63 -6.07
N ALA A 256 -16.11 -6.21 -7.15
CA ALA A 256 -15.16 -7.31 -7.05
C ALA A 256 -13.86 -6.92 -6.31
N GLN A 257 -13.35 -5.69 -6.49
CA GLN A 257 -12.22 -5.17 -5.71
C GLN A 257 -12.55 -5.13 -4.20
N GLY A 258 -13.75 -4.66 -3.85
CA GLY A 258 -14.25 -4.65 -2.48
C GLY A 258 -14.40 -6.06 -1.88
N ILE A 259 -14.92 -7.02 -2.65
CA ILE A 259 -15.06 -8.42 -2.21
C ILE A 259 -13.70 -9.07 -2.00
N SER A 260 -12.73 -8.84 -2.88
CA SER A 260 -11.35 -9.30 -2.74
C SER A 260 -10.71 -8.73 -1.45
N CYS A 261 -10.83 -7.42 -1.22
CA CYS A 261 -10.41 -6.78 0.03
C CYS A 261 -11.08 -7.43 1.26
N GLY A 262 -12.39 -7.64 1.18
CA GLY A 262 -13.20 -8.32 2.18
C GLY A 262 -12.71 -9.72 2.55
N ARG A 263 -12.40 -10.53 1.54
CA ARG A 263 -11.86 -11.87 1.70
C ARG A 263 -10.54 -11.84 2.47
N HIS A 264 -9.63 -10.92 2.12
CA HIS A 264 -8.37 -10.78 2.86
C HIS A 264 -8.61 -10.33 4.31
N LEU A 265 -9.53 -9.39 4.55
CA LEU A 265 -9.89 -8.98 5.91
C LEU A 265 -10.43 -10.15 6.75
N ALA A 266 -11.34 -10.95 6.17
CA ALA A 266 -11.90 -12.13 6.84
C ALA A 266 -10.81 -13.17 7.16
N ASN A 267 -9.84 -13.38 6.25
CA ASN A 267 -8.68 -14.23 6.51
C ASN A 267 -7.78 -13.73 7.65
N HIS A 268 -7.88 -12.45 7.99
CA HIS A 268 -7.18 -11.81 9.12
C HIS A 268 -8.08 -11.67 10.37
N ASP A 269 -9.06 -12.56 10.52
CA ASP A 269 -9.95 -12.65 11.69
C ASP A 269 -10.84 -11.40 11.94
N VAL A 270 -11.01 -10.56 10.92
CA VAL A 270 -11.98 -9.45 10.94
C VAL A 270 -13.38 -10.02 10.72
N GLU A 271 -14.38 -9.52 11.44
CA GLU A 271 -15.78 -9.87 11.18
C GLU A 271 -16.27 -9.08 9.97
N VAL A 272 -16.36 -9.74 8.81
CA VAL A 272 -16.73 -9.08 7.55
C VAL A 272 -18.15 -9.48 7.15
N ILE A 273 -18.97 -8.48 6.84
CA ILE A 273 -20.31 -8.69 6.28
C ILE A 273 -20.39 -7.98 4.93
N LEU A 274 -20.56 -8.77 3.88
CA LEU A 274 -20.69 -8.32 2.50
C LEU A 274 -22.16 -8.08 2.16
N LEU A 275 -22.55 -6.84 1.90
CA LEU A 275 -23.79 -6.52 1.19
C LEU A 275 -23.54 -6.59 -0.31
N LEU A 276 -24.17 -7.56 -0.96
CA LEU A 276 -24.20 -7.67 -2.43
C LEU A 276 -25.64 -7.98 -2.88
N PRO A 277 -26.32 -7.04 -3.55
CA PRO A 277 -27.68 -7.25 -4.01
C PRO A 277 -27.78 -8.41 -5.01
N SER A 278 -28.94 -9.05 -5.08
CA SER A 278 -29.20 -10.09 -6.07
C SER A 278 -29.46 -9.47 -7.44
N PHE A 279 -28.66 -9.84 -8.45
CA PHE A 279 -28.85 -9.40 -9.83
C PHE A 279 -29.08 -10.60 -10.76
N VAL A 280 -29.92 -10.40 -11.78
CA VAL A 280 -30.22 -11.44 -12.78
C VAL A 280 -28.96 -11.84 -13.56
N LYS A 281 -28.07 -10.88 -13.83
CA LYS A 281 -26.79 -11.10 -14.49
C LYS A 281 -25.67 -10.46 -13.67
N MET A 282 -24.86 -11.28 -13.02
CA MET A 282 -23.61 -10.84 -12.40
C MET A 282 -22.45 -11.00 -13.36
N GLN A 283 -21.50 -10.07 -13.31
CA GLN A 283 -20.23 -10.22 -14.03
C GLN A 283 -19.46 -11.42 -13.48
N GLN A 284 -18.78 -12.17 -14.36
CA GLN A 284 -18.02 -13.36 -13.97
C GLN A 284 -16.98 -13.07 -12.88
N LEU A 285 -16.32 -11.91 -12.94
CA LEU A 285 -15.34 -11.47 -11.95
C LEU A 285 -15.92 -11.36 -10.54
N VAL A 286 -17.13 -10.80 -10.42
CA VAL A 286 -17.84 -10.69 -9.13
C VAL A 286 -18.18 -12.09 -8.62
N THR A 287 -18.71 -12.96 -9.48
CA THR A 287 -19.04 -14.34 -9.12
C THR A 287 -17.81 -15.11 -8.65
N SER A 288 -16.66 -14.95 -9.32
CA SER A 288 -15.39 -15.57 -8.92
C SER A 288 -14.95 -15.10 -7.53
N GLU A 289 -14.99 -13.80 -7.24
CA GLU A 289 -14.63 -13.27 -5.93
C GLU A 289 -15.62 -13.69 -4.83
N VAL A 290 -16.92 -13.73 -5.11
CA VAL A 290 -17.93 -14.26 -4.17
C VAL A 290 -17.66 -15.73 -3.86
N ASN A 291 -17.29 -16.53 -4.86
CA ASN A 291 -16.95 -17.93 -4.65
C ASN A 291 -15.74 -18.09 -3.72
N LEU A 292 -14.70 -17.27 -3.86
CA LEU A 292 -13.56 -17.27 -2.94
C LEU A 292 -13.95 -16.75 -1.54
N TYR A 293 -14.71 -15.65 -1.48
CA TYR A 293 -15.21 -15.08 -0.23
C TYR A 293 -16.05 -16.07 0.58
N SER A 294 -16.87 -16.90 -0.10
CA SER A 294 -17.68 -17.96 0.54
C SER A 294 -16.85 -19.04 1.25
N ARG A 295 -15.53 -19.09 1.01
CA ARG A 295 -14.59 -19.99 1.70
C ARG A 295 -13.94 -19.37 2.92
N THR A 296 -14.34 -18.15 3.30
CA THR A 296 -13.90 -17.45 4.50
C THR A 296 -14.97 -17.53 5.60
N SER A 297 -14.68 -16.97 6.78
CA SER A 297 -15.67 -16.78 7.86
C SER A 297 -16.60 -15.57 7.63
N GLY A 298 -16.43 -14.83 6.54
CA GLY A 298 -17.24 -13.66 6.23
C GLY A 298 -18.69 -14.02 5.90
N LYS A 299 -19.63 -13.18 6.32
CA LYS A 299 -21.06 -13.34 6.00
C LYS A 299 -21.38 -12.59 4.71
N GLN A 300 -22.24 -13.16 3.86
CA GLN A 300 -22.83 -12.45 2.72
C GLN A 300 -24.32 -12.21 3.01
N VAL A 301 -24.80 -11.01 2.71
CA VAL A 301 -26.21 -10.62 2.80
C VAL A 301 -26.66 -9.95 1.51
N ALA A 302 -27.92 -10.15 1.16
CA ALA A 302 -28.52 -9.54 -0.04
C ALA A 302 -29.36 -8.31 0.30
N SER A 303 -29.64 -8.07 1.59
CA SER A 303 -30.50 -6.99 2.06
C SER A 303 -29.84 -6.18 3.17
N ILE A 304 -30.09 -4.88 3.14
CA ILE A 304 -29.65 -3.92 4.18
C ILE A 304 -30.27 -4.25 5.54
N LYS A 305 -31.44 -4.90 5.55
CA LYS A 305 -32.12 -5.33 6.79
C LYS A 305 -31.30 -6.35 7.59
N ASP A 306 -30.38 -7.05 6.93
CA ASP A 306 -29.53 -8.06 7.55
C ASP A 306 -28.19 -7.49 8.05
N LEU A 307 -27.97 -6.18 7.88
CA LEU A 307 -26.81 -5.47 8.40
C LEU A 307 -27.00 -5.09 9.88
N PRO A 308 -25.90 -4.94 10.64
CA PRO A 308 -25.98 -4.50 12.03
C PRO A 308 -26.65 -3.13 12.17
N VAL A 309 -27.50 -2.99 13.19
CA VAL A 309 -28.13 -1.70 13.54
C VAL A 309 -27.16 -0.82 14.34
N SER A 310 -26.24 -1.43 15.09
CA SER A 310 -25.20 -0.73 15.83
C SER A 310 -24.11 -0.21 14.88
N PRO A 311 -23.44 0.92 15.22
CA PRO A 311 -22.27 1.38 14.51
C PRO A 311 -21.20 0.29 14.41
N VAL A 312 -20.59 0.16 13.22
CA VAL A 312 -19.48 -0.76 12.99
C VAL A 312 -18.14 -0.03 13.07
N ASP A 313 -17.02 -0.76 12.96
CA ASP A 313 -15.69 -0.15 13.05
C ASP A 313 -15.25 0.54 11.76
N LEU A 314 -15.67 0.01 10.60
CA LEU A 314 -15.33 0.53 9.27
C LEU A 314 -16.39 0.10 8.26
N VAL A 315 -16.74 1.01 7.34
CA VAL A 315 -17.50 0.68 6.13
C VAL A 315 -16.58 0.82 4.92
N ILE A 316 -16.56 -0.17 4.04
CA ILE A 316 -15.85 -0.12 2.78
C ILE A 316 -16.88 0.04 1.65
N ASN A 317 -16.78 1.15 0.93
CA ASN A 317 -17.71 1.52 -0.12
C ASN A 317 -17.13 1.21 -1.51
N CYS A 318 -17.83 0.34 -2.23
CA CYS A 318 -17.58 -0.08 -3.61
C CYS A 318 -18.90 -0.18 -4.40
N LEU A 319 -19.88 0.68 -4.07
CA LEU A 319 -21.22 0.69 -4.69
C LEU A 319 -21.22 1.27 -6.10
N ASP A 320 -20.33 2.24 -6.35
CA ASP A 320 -20.25 2.96 -7.62
C ASP A 320 -19.30 2.29 -8.61
N CYS A 321 -19.54 2.53 -9.90
CA CYS A 321 -18.61 2.16 -10.96
C CYS A 321 -18.40 3.31 -11.94
N HIS A 322 -17.30 3.24 -12.68
CA HIS A 322 -16.92 4.27 -13.66
C HIS A 322 -17.86 4.33 -14.88
N GLU A 323 -18.52 3.22 -15.25
CA GLU A 323 -19.22 3.11 -16.54
C GLU A 323 -20.76 3.13 -16.45
N ASN A 324 -21.34 2.85 -15.29
CA ASN A 324 -22.80 2.72 -15.14
C ASN A 324 -23.33 3.60 -14.01
N GLN A 325 -23.60 4.86 -14.35
CA GLN A 325 -24.12 5.85 -13.41
C GLN A 325 -25.60 5.60 -13.03
N LEU A 326 -26.34 4.84 -13.84
CA LEU A 326 -27.76 4.52 -13.61
C LEU A 326 -27.97 3.60 -12.40
N LEU A 327 -26.91 2.97 -11.89
CA LEU A 327 -26.99 2.18 -10.65
C LEU A 327 -27.44 3.04 -9.47
N ARG A 328 -27.16 4.35 -9.48
CA ARG A 328 -27.53 5.28 -8.40
C ARG A 328 -29.02 5.55 -8.29
N GLU A 329 -29.76 5.33 -9.37
CA GLU A 329 -31.22 5.49 -9.41
C GLU A 329 -31.94 4.26 -8.83
N GLN A 330 -31.21 3.17 -8.59
CA GLN A 330 -31.79 1.93 -8.07
C GLN A 330 -32.08 2.05 -6.57
N SER A 331 -33.24 1.55 -6.14
CA SER A 331 -33.69 1.62 -4.74
C SER A 331 -32.72 0.94 -3.77
N TRP A 332 -32.11 -0.18 -4.17
CA TRP A 332 -31.12 -0.89 -3.36
C TRP A 332 -29.85 -0.05 -3.14
N TYR A 333 -29.45 0.74 -4.15
CA TYR A 333 -28.26 1.58 -4.08
C TYR A 333 -28.52 2.72 -3.10
N GLN A 334 -29.64 3.43 -3.27
CA GLN A 334 -30.02 4.55 -2.41
C GLN A 334 -30.12 4.11 -0.95
N ALA A 335 -30.79 2.98 -0.70
CA ALA A 335 -30.92 2.45 0.64
C ALA A 335 -29.55 2.03 1.24
N ALA A 336 -28.61 1.53 0.44
CA ALA A 336 -27.28 1.15 0.92
C ALA A 336 -26.44 2.40 1.24
N ALA A 337 -26.53 3.44 0.40
CA ALA A 337 -25.87 4.71 0.64
C ALA A 337 -26.43 5.41 1.90
N ASP A 338 -27.75 5.42 2.05
CA ASP A 338 -28.42 5.96 3.23
C ASP A 338 -28.00 5.22 4.50
N TRP A 339 -27.93 3.89 4.45
CA TRP A 339 -27.46 3.08 5.57
C TRP A 339 -26.02 3.43 5.96
N ALA A 340 -25.12 3.60 4.98
CA ALA A 340 -23.72 3.98 5.23
C ALA A 340 -23.62 5.31 5.97
N ASN A 341 -24.36 6.33 5.49
CA ASN A 341 -24.36 7.67 6.07
C ASN A 341 -24.99 7.69 7.47
N GLN A 342 -25.96 6.81 7.75
CA GLN A 342 -26.64 6.72 9.06
C GLN A 342 -25.83 5.93 10.11
N ASN A 343 -24.99 4.96 9.71
CA ASN A 343 -24.25 4.10 10.63
C ASN A 343 -23.19 4.85 11.48
N ARG A 344 -22.71 6.02 11.00
CA ARG A 344 -21.66 6.86 11.62
C ARG A 344 -20.26 6.25 11.70
N ALA A 345 -20.08 5.01 11.24
CA ALA A 345 -18.76 4.43 11.06
C ALA A 345 -17.95 5.21 10.01
N PRO A 346 -16.62 5.30 10.13
CA PRO A 346 -15.82 5.91 9.09
C PRO A 346 -15.87 5.09 7.81
N VAL A 347 -15.93 5.76 6.66
CA VAL A 347 -16.03 5.12 5.35
C VAL A 347 -14.69 5.18 4.59
N LEU A 348 -14.27 4.04 4.05
CA LEU A 348 -13.20 3.92 3.06
C LEU A 348 -13.81 3.60 1.69
N SER A 349 -13.72 4.52 0.73
CA SER A 349 -14.14 4.28 -0.66
C SER A 349 -12.97 3.76 -1.49
N ILE A 350 -13.16 2.63 -2.19
CA ILE A 350 -12.13 2.05 -3.08
C ILE A 350 -12.53 2.34 -4.53
N ASP A 351 -11.59 2.92 -5.28
CA ASP A 351 -11.72 3.26 -6.71
C ASP A 351 -13.03 3.98 -7.09
N PRO A 352 -13.43 5.05 -6.37
CA PRO A 352 -14.67 5.75 -6.70
C PRO A 352 -14.56 6.53 -8.02
N PRO A 353 -15.67 6.73 -8.77
CA PRO A 353 -15.65 7.41 -10.06
C PRO A 353 -15.40 8.91 -9.95
N ALA A 354 -14.57 9.46 -10.84
CA ALA A 354 -14.37 10.90 -10.91
C ALA A 354 -15.55 11.65 -11.56
N GLY A 355 -15.65 12.95 -11.26
CA GLY A 355 -16.58 13.86 -11.94
C GLY A 355 -18.05 13.77 -11.49
N VAL A 356 -18.34 13.00 -10.43
CA VAL A 356 -19.69 12.95 -9.86
C VAL A 356 -19.66 13.07 -8.34
N GLN A 357 -20.69 13.70 -7.78
CA GLN A 357 -20.91 13.73 -6.35
C GLN A 357 -21.25 12.32 -5.85
N HIS A 358 -20.50 11.85 -4.86
CA HIS A 358 -20.71 10.54 -4.25
C HIS A 358 -21.90 10.58 -3.29
N SER A 359 -22.74 9.53 -3.31
CA SER A 359 -23.86 9.40 -2.38
C SER A 359 -23.42 9.02 -0.96
N VAL A 360 -22.21 8.46 -0.81
CA VAL A 360 -21.63 8.09 0.49
C VAL A 360 -20.44 8.98 0.77
N GLU A 361 -20.44 9.62 1.95
CA GLU A 361 -19.35 10.49 2.38
C GLU A 361 -18.16 9.66 2.87
N ALA A 362 -17.07 9.70 2.11
CA ALA A 362 -15.85 8.95 2.41
C ALA A 362 -14.91 9.74 3.32
N LYS A 363 -14.43 9.13 4.41
CA LYS A 363 -13.32 9.67 5.21
C LYS A 363 -11.98 9.45 4.52
N TRP A 364 -11.86 8.32 3.82
CA TRP A 364 -10.68 7.94 3.07
C TRP A 364 -11.06 7.44 1.68
N THR A 365 -10.25 7.76 0.69
CA THR A 365 -10.43 7.30 -0.68
C THR A 365 -9.16 6.63 -1.17
N LEU A 366 -9.27 5.41 -1.70
CA LEU A 366 -8.16 4.66 -2.27
C LEU A 366 -8.21 4.69 -3.80
N SER A 367 -7.32 5.45 -4.41
CA SER A 367 -7.07 5.44 -5.86
C SER A 367 -6.13 4.32 -6.27
N LEU A 368 -6.24 3.83 -7.51
CA LEU A 368 -5.49 2.67 -7.99
C LEU A 368 -4.51 3.03 -9.12
N GLY A 369 -3.21 2.79 -8.91
CA GLY A 369 -2.15 3.04 -9.89
C GLY A 369 -1.79 4.52 -10.05
N LEU A 370 -2.70 5.30 -10.65
CA LEU A 370 -2.65 6.76 -10.72
C LEU A 370 -4.03 7.33 -10.34
N PRO A 371 -4.09 8.48 -9.64
CA PRO A 371 -5.36 9.01 -9.18
C PRO A 371 -6.21 9.55 -10.33
N LEU A 372 -7.53 9.41 -10.20
CA LEU A 372 -8.48 10.14 -11.04
C LEU A 372 -8.65 11.58 -10.48
N PRO A 373 -9.18 12.53 -11.27
CA PRO A 373 -9.49 13.88 -10.79
C PRO A 373 -10.76 13.85 -9.92
N LEU A 374 -10.64 13.28 -8.72
CA LEU A 374 -11.70 13.23 -7.73
C LEU A 374 -12.09 14.65 -7.28
N PRO A 375 -13.38 14.92 -7.01
CA PRO A 375 -13.84 16.23 -6.54
C PRO A 375 -13.20 16.61 -5.20
N ASP A 376 -13.16 17.91 -4.89
CA ASP A 376 -12.71 18.40 -3.58
C ASP A 376 -13.71 17.93 -2.53
N ALA A 377 -13.37 16.85 -1.87
CA ALA A 377 -14.09 16.30 -0.74
C ALA A 377 -13.15 16.30 0.47
N ASP A 378 -13.71 16.36 1.68
CA ASP A 378 -12.97 16.25 2.94
C ASP A 378 -12.33 14.86 3.17
N SER A 379 -12.31 14.01 2.14
CA SER A 379 -11.71 12.68 2.16
C SER A 379 -10.19 12.76 2.02
N ARG A 380 -9.47 11.99 2.84
CA ARG A 380 -8.03 11.81 2.67
C ARG A 380 -7.76 10.81 1.56
N ILE A 381 -7.01 11.21 0.56
CA ILE A 381 -6.74 10.40 -0.62
C ILE A 381 -5.49 9.55 -0.38
N TYR A 382 -5.55 8.30 -0.78
CA TYR A 382 -4.45 7.35 -0.80
C TYR A 382 -4.29 6.79 -2.20
N LEU A 383 -3.07 6.40 -2.55
CA LEU A 383 -2.75 5.73 -3.79
C LEU A 383 -2.27 4.31 -3.51
N CYS A 384 -2.83 3.35 -4.23
CA CYS A 384 -2.47 1.94 -4.19
C CYS A 384 -1.62 1.56 -5.41
N ASP A 385 -0.49 0.90 -5.19
CA ASP A 385 0.23 0.20 -6.24
C ASP A 385 -0.52 -1.08 -6.61
N ILE A 386 -0.84 -1.25 -7.89
CA ILE A 386 -1.52 -2.44 -8.44
C ILE A 386 -0.60 -3.25 -9.36
N GLY A 387 0.71 -2.97 -9.33
CA GLY A 387 1.74 -3.74 -10.02
C GLY A 387 1.90 -3.40 -11.50
N ILE A 388 1.54 -2.18 -11.94
CA ILE A 388 1.73 -1.75 -13.33
C ILE A 388 3.22 -1.51 -13.59
N PRO A 389 3.85 -2.21 -14.55
CA PRO A 389 5.25 -1.97 -14.88
C PRO A 389 5.50 -0.60 -15.51
N LYS A 390 6.66 0.01 -15.23
CA LYS A 390 7.07 1.32 -15.77
C LYS A 390 6.91 1.44 -17.30
N LEU A 391 7.26 0.39 -18.06
CA LEU A 391 7.20 0.43 -19.52
C LEU A 391 5.76 0.45 -20.06
N VAL A 392 4.78 -0.06 -19.31
CA VAL A 392 3.36 0.00 -19.68
C VAL A 392 2.83 1.43 -19.58
N PHE A 393 3.28 2.20 -18.59
CA PHE A 393 2.97 3.64 -18.53
C PHE A 393 3.52 4.37 -19.77
N GLN A 394 4.74 4.04 -20.20
CA GLN A 394 5.37 4.68 -21.36
C GLN A 394 4.60 4.39 -22.65
N GLU A 395 4.03 3.20 -22.81
CA GLU A 395 3.22 2.83 -23.98
C GLU A 395 1.98 3.71 -24.16
N VAL A 396 1.39 4.19 -23.05
CA VAL A 396 0.25 5.13 -23.09
C VAL A 396 0.66 6.60 -22.99
N GLY A 397 1.96 6.89 -23.17
CA GLY A 397 2.51 8.25 -23.19
C GLY A 397 2.75 8.87 -21.81
N ILE A 398 2.80 8.06 -20.74
CA ILE A 398 3.08 8.53 -19.38
C ILE A 398 4.56 8.26 -19.06
N SER A 399 5.32 9.32 -18.80
CA SER A 399 6.66 9.17 -18.21
C SER A 399 6.49 8.91 -16.72
N TYR A 400 6.85 7.71 -16.27
CA TYR A 400 6.57 7.25 -14.91
C TYR A 400 7.84 6.91 -14.13
N HIS A 401 7.90 7.42 -12.91
CA HIS A 401 8.77 6.94 -11.83
C HIS A 401 7.91 6.72 -10.60
N SER A 402 8.19 5.64 -9.87
CA SER A 402 7.34 5.20 -8.76
C SER A 402 7.29 6.25 -7.64
N PRO A 403 6.10 6.74 -7.24
CA PRO A 403 5.95 7.62 -6.09
C PRO A 403 5.91 6.86 -4.75
N PHE A 404 5.94 5.52 -4.78
CA PHE A 404 5.60 4.65 -3.65
C PHE A 404 6.75 4.41 -2.66
N GLY A 405 8.00 4.64 -3.07
CA GLY A 405 9.16 4.25 -2.28
C GLY A 405 9.12 2.74 -1.95
N CYS A 406 9.08 2.40 -0.67
CA CYS A 406 9.00 1.02 -0.19
C CYS A 406 7.59 0.57 0.26
N LYS A 407 6.56 1.40 0.06
CA LYS A 407 5.17 1.12 0.48
C LYS A 407 4.34 0.69 -0.73
N PHE A 408 3.25 -0.04 -0.50
CA PHE A 408 2.25 -0.33 -1.56
C PHE A 408 1.05 0.62 -1.52
N VAL A 409 0.86 1.31 -0.39
CA VAL A 409 -0.17 2.34 -0.23
C VAL A 409 0.47 3.58 0.39
N ILE A 410 0.25 4.73 -0.23
CA ILE A 410 0.79 6.03 0.22
C ILE A 410 -0.33 7.07 0.33
N PRO A 411 -0.26 8.00 1.30
CA PRO A 411 -1.16 9.16 1.32
C PRO A 411 -0.80 10.12 0.18
N LEU A 412 -1.82 10.80 -0.33
CA LEU A 412 -1.73 11.90 -1.27
C LEU A 412 -2.36 13.14 -0.64
N HIS A 413 -1.70 14.28 -0.81
CA HIS A 413 -2.18 15.59 -0.39
C HIS A 413 -2.39 16.47 -1.62
N PRO A 414 -3.36 17.40 -1.63
CA PRO A 414 -3.44 18.41 -2.68
C PRO A 414 -2.09 19.15 -2.81
N ALA A 415 -1.59 19.30 -4.04
CA ALA A 415 -0.31 19.95 -4.33
C ALA A 415 -0.36 21.47 -4.29
#